data_AF-A0A850QTR1-F1
#
_entry.id   AF-A0A850QTR1-F1
#
_cell.length_a   1.000
_cell.length_b   1.000
_cell.length_c   1.000
_cell.angle_alpha   90.00
_cell.angle_beta   90.00
_cell.angle_gamma   90.00
#
_symmetry.space_group_name_H-M   'P 1'
#
loop_
_entity.id
_entity.type
_entity.pdbx_description
1 polymer ?
#
loop_
_entity_poly.entity_id
_entity_poly.type
_entity_poly.pdbx_seq_one_letter_code
_entity_poly.pdbx_strand_id
1 'polypeptide(L)'
;MLMSKYKEYTFIKISDLVLRVIHEDGYFRDISVGDEYKTKRNKVPVRIVALQDKYHEKECSYFFKSLPIDPNVKKGRGEDITAKHIFETLLDRKELKKLSQVEFEMMTNSTLKIVESQKTVRTAQNQFRENGLERYQRCVLSGIELPSALEAAHIQPVNGYNDNVNNCLILRRDLHHLFDQYMWSIDYKTLSAVLSLQMQKEPQYAQYHGQALLITDSVRESMIEKSRDYLNEHFKEFKKVCRNA
;
A
#
# COMPACT_ATOMS: atom_id res chain seq x y z
N MET A 1 6.43 -29.48 -3.90
CA MET A 1 6.20 -28.64 -5.09
C MET A 1 4.70 -28.36 -5.18
N LEU A 2 4.22 -27.37 -4.43
CA LEU A 2 2.81 -26.95 -4.48
C LEU A 2 2.67 -26.02 -5.68
N MET A 3 1.99 -26.46 -6.73
CA MET A 3 1.64 -25.59 -7.84
C MET A 3 0.75 -24.47 -7.31
N SER A 4 1.21 -23.23 -7.48
CA SER A 4 0.44 -22.00 -7.25
C SER A 4 -0.94 -22.15 -7.89
N LYS A 5 -1.99 -22.03 -7.08
CA LYS A 5 -3.39 -22.03 -7.52
C LYS A 5 -3.91 -20.59 -7.70
N TYR A 6 -3.01 -19.65 -7.99
CA TYR A 6 -3.32 -18.22 -8.08
C TYR A 6 -3.17 -17.78 -9.52
N LYS A 7 -4.20 -17.08 -10.02
CA LYS A 7 -4.37 -16.66 -11.41
C LYS A 7 -4.07 -15.17 -11.50
N GLU A 8 -2.93 -14.78 -12.08
CA GLU A 8 -2.57 -13.36 -12.15
C GLU A 8 -3.47 -12.60 -13.15
N TYR A 9 -3.96 -11.43 -12.73
CA TYR A 9 -4.72 -10.51 -13.58
C TYR A 9 -3.97 -9.18 -13.71
N THR A 10 -3.79 -8.70 -14.94
CA THR A 10 -3.33 -7.35 -15.25
C THR A 10 -4.51 -6.47 -15.67
N PHE A 11 -4.66 -5.31 -15.04
CA PHE A 11 -5.69 -4.33 -15.39
C PHE A 11 -5.05 -3.10 -16.03
N ILE A 12 -5.47 -2.75 -17.23
CA ILE A 12 -4.96 -1.60 -17.99
C ILE A 12 -6.11 -0.67 -18.31
N LYS A 13 -6.07 0.56 -17.78
CA LYS A 13 -7.05 1.59 -18.13
C LYS A 13 -6.69 2.16 -19.50
N ILE A 14 -7.45 1.80 -20.52
CA ILE A 14 -7.26 2.26 -21.91
C ILE A 14 -7.80 3.68 -22.09
N SER A 15 -8.90 4.00 -21.40
CA SER A 15 -9.49 5.34 -21.33
C SER A 15 -10.33 5.49 -20.05
N ASP A 16 -10.93 6.66 -19.83
CA ASP A 16 -11.91 6.84 -18.74
C ASP A 16 -13.17 5.98 -18.88
N LEU A 17 -13.37 5.38 -20.05
CA LEU A 17 -14.54 4.58 -20.37
C LEU A 17 -14.25 3.10 -20.56
N VAL A 18 -12.97 2.70 -20.71
CA VAL A 18 -12.59 1.33 -21.07
C VAL A 18 -11.45 0.81 -20.18
N LEU A 19 -11.70 -0.34 -19.55
CA LEU A 19 -10.72 -1.11 -18.80
C LEU A 19 -10.42 -2.42 -19.55
N ARG A 20 -9.15 -2.66 -19.88
CA ARG A 20 -8.67 -3.96 -20.35
C ARG A 20 -8.25 -4.82 -19.18
N VAL A 21 -8.77 -6.05 -19.14
CA VAL A 21 -8.40 -7.09 -18.17
C VAL A 21 -7.67 -8.19 -18.92
N ILE A 22 -6.49 -8.56 -18.46
CA ILE A 22 -5.65 -9.63 -19.05
C ILE A 22 -5.36 -10.67 -17.97
N HIS A 23 -5.53 -11.94 -18.28
CA HIS A 23 -5.19 -13.08 -17.43
C HIS A 23 -3.80 -13.61 -17.81
N GLU A 24 -3.08 -14.22 -16.86
CA GLU A 24 -1.75 -14.83 -17.06
C GLU A 24 -1.64 -15.76 -18.27
N ASP A 25 -2.70 -16.51 -18.57
CA ASP A 25 -2.80 -17.40 -19.73
C ASP A 25 -2.98 -16.68 -21.08
N GLY A 26 -2.89 -15.35 -21.11
CA GLY A 26 -3.00 -14.50 -22.30
C GLY A 26 -4.44 -14.20 -22.75
N TYR A 27 -5.45 -14.66 -22.02
CA TYR A 27 -6.84 -14.28 -22.28
C TYR A 27 -7.10 -12.84 -21.84
N PHE A 28 -7.91 -12.11 -22.58
CA PHE A 28 -8.25 -10.73 -22.24
C PHE A 28 -9.69 -10.35 -22.57
N ARG A 29 -10.14 -9.27 -21.93
CA ARG A 29 -11.42 -8.61 -22.20
C ARG A 29 -11.33 -7.12 -21.97
N ASP A 30 -11.92 -6.36 -22.88
CA ASP A 30 -12.22 -4.94 -22.66
C ASP A 30 -13.62 -4.83 -22.05
N ILE A 31 -13.69 -4.14 -20.91
CA ILE A 31 -14.91 -3.84 -20.17
C ILE A 31 -15.14 -2.34 -20.26
N SER A 32 -16.31 -1.95 -20.74
CA SER A 32 -16.65 -0.56 -21.03
C SER A 32 -17.75 -0.02 -20.11
N VAL A 33 -17.73 1.28 -19.86
CA VAL A 33 -18.89 1.99 -19.31
C VAL A 33 -20.06 1.84 -20.27
N GLY A 34 -21.21 1.44 -19.73
CA GLY A 34 -22.40 1.07 -20.50
C GLY A 34 -22.60 -0.45 -20.65
N ASP A 35 -21.57 -1.27 -20.42
CA ASP A 35 -21.72 -2.72 -20.49
C ASP A 35 -22.63 -3.25 -19.37
N GLU A 36 -23.36 -4.31 -19.68
CA GLU A 36 -24.34 -4.93 -18.79
C GLU A 36 -23.87 -6.30 -18.30
N TYR A 37 -23.91 -6.50 -16.99
CA TYR A 37 -23.46 -7.73 -16.35
C TYR A 37 -24.37 -8.13 -15.20
N LYS A 38 -24.16 -9.33 -14.66
CA LYS A 38 -24.89 -9.84 -13.48
C LYS A 38 -23.99 -9.84 -12.26
N THR A 39 -24.48 -9.27 -11.17
CA THR A 39 -23.78 -9.24 -9.88
C THR A 39 -23.52 -10.64 -9.32
N LYS A 40 -22.47 -10.80 -8.50
CA LYS A 40 -22.05 -12.11 -7.96
C LYS A 40 -23.11 -12.77 -7.06
N ARG A 41 -23.60 -12.03 -6.06
CA ARG A 41 -24.43 -12.56 -4.96
C ARG A 41 -25.90 -12.77 -5.36
N ASN A 42 -26.53 -11.75 -5.94
CA ASN A 42 -27.97 -11.75 -6.20
C ASN A 42 -28.31 -11.93 -7.69
N LYS A 43 -27.31 -12.08 -8.57
CA LYS A 43 -27.47 -12.21 -10.03
C LYS A 43 -28.29 -11.08 -10.66
N VAL A 44 -28.33 -9.91 -10.01
CA VAL A 44 -29.05 -8.71 -10.48
C VAL A 44 -28.36 -8.18 -11.74
N PRO A 45 -29.10 -7.96 -12.84
CA PRO A 45 -28.60 -7.25 -14.01
C PRO A 45 -28.29 -5.79 -13.67
N VAL A 46 -27.06 -5.38 -13.92
CA VAL A 46 -26.56 -4.03 -13.66
C VAL A 46 -25.85 -3.50 -14.90
N ARG A 47 -25.89 -2.18 -15.07
CA ARG A 47 -25.13 -1.45 -16.09
C ARG A 47 -23.96 -0.74 -15.43
N ILE A 48 -22.76 -0.85 -16.01
CA ILE A 48 -21.59 -0.10 -15.56
C ILE A 48 -21.80 1.37 -15.89
N VAL A 49 -21.66 2.25 -14.90
CA VAL A 49 -21.82 3.70 -15.06
C VAL A 49 -20.52 4.48 -14.87
N ALA A 50 -19.53 3.90 -14.19
CA ALA A 50 -18.20 4.49 -14.09
C ALA A 50 -17.14 3.43 -13.72
N LEU A 51 -15.93 3.65 -14.22
CA LEU A 51 -14.73 2.98 -13.73
C LEU A 51 -14.38 3.55 -12.33
N GLN A 52 -14.19 2.71 -11.32
CA GLN A 52 -13.79 3.14 -9.98
C GLN A 52 -12.57 2.37 -9.50
N ASP A 53 -11.45 3.08 -9.35
CA ASP A 53 -10.28 2.53 -8.68
C ASP A 53 -10.48 2.57 -7.16
N LYS A 54 -11.27 1.61 -6.66
CA LYS A 54 -11.48 1.41 -5.23
C LYS A 54 -10.68 0.21 -4.76
N TYR A 55 -9.57 0.47 -4.09
CA TYR A 55 -8.83 -0.55 -3.36
C TYR A 55 -9.60 -0.91 -2.08
N HIS A 56 -10.28 -2.07 -2.05
CA HIS A 56 -10.75 -2.63 -0.79
C HIS A 56 -9.63 -3.42 -0.11
N GLU A 57 -9.55 -3.31 1.22
CA GLU A 57 -8.58 -4.01 2.09
C GLU A 57 -8.65 -5.55 2.01
N LYS A 58 -9.62 -6.14 1.30
CA LYS A 58 -9.90 -7.58 1.31
C LYS A 58 -9.60 -8.31 -0.01
N GLU A 59 -9.68 -7.67 -1.17
CA GLU A 59 -9.38 -8.28 -2.48
C GLU A 59 -8.89 -7.19 -3.47
N CYS A 60 -7.74 -7.41 -4.11
CA CYS A 60 -7.21 -6.53 -5.16
C CYS A 60 -7.96 -6.77 -6.48
N SER A 61 -9.03 -6.00 -6.72
CA SER A 61 -9.75 -6.02 -8.01
C SER A 61 -10.20 -4.61 -8.40
N TYR A 62 -10.32 -4.37 -9.70
CA TYR A 62 -10.87 -3.12 -10.21
C TYR A 62 -12.40 -3.11 -10.02
N PHE A 63 -12.93 -2.09 -9.35
CA PHE A 63 -14.36 -1.97 -9.11
C PHE A 63 -15.02 -1.10 -10.18
N PHE A 64 -16.28 -1.41 -10.46
CA PHE A 64 -17.12 -0.59 -11.30
C PHE A 64 -18.28 -0.09 -10.46
N LYS A 65 -18.55 1.21 -10.56
CA LYS A 65 -19.84 1.75 -10.15
C LYS A 65 -20.87 1.22 -11.13
N SER A 66 -21.90 0.55 -10.62
CA SER A 66 -22.97 0.02 -11.46
C SER A 66 -24.34 0.39 -10.91
N LEU A 67 -25.34 0.45 -11.80
CA LEU A 67 -26.72 0.68 -11.42
C LEU A 67 -27.57 -0.51 -11.87
N PRO A 68 -28.54 -0.97 -11.05
CA PRO A 68 -29.52 -1.95 -11.49
C PRO A 68 -30.24 -1.48 -12.76
N ILE A 69 -30.43 -2.39 -13.70
CA ILE A 69 -31.20 -2.12 -14.92
C ILE A 69 -32.69 -1.98 -14.56
N ASP A 70 -33.18 -2.80 -13.61
CA ASP A 70 -34.51 -2.67 -13.06
C ASP A 70 -34.54 -1.61 -11.95
N PRO A 71 -35.28 -0.50 -12.12
CA PRO A 71 -35.35 0.59 -11.15
C PRO A 71 -36.02 0.20 -9.83
N ASN A 72 -36.72 -0.94 -9.76
CA ASN A 72 -37.38 -1.41 -8.54
C ASN A 72 -36.44 -2.14 -7.58
N VAL A 73 -35.19 -2.39 -7.99
CA VAL A 73 -34.19 -3.02 -7.12
C VAL A 73 -33.78 -2.05 -6.01
N LYS A 74 -33.92 -2.49 -4.75
CA LYS A 74 -33.54 -1.69 -3.57
C LYS A 74 -32.09 -1.22 -3.65
N LYS A 75 -31.89 0.08 -3.44
CA LYS A 75 -30.58 0.74 -3.32
C LYS A 75 -29.69 0.01 -2.30
N GLY A 76 -28.43 -0.20 -2.63
CA GLY A 76 -27.43 -0.94 -1.85
C GLY A 76 -27.38 -2.46 -2.11
N ARG A 77 -28.29 -3.04 -2.91
CA ARG A 77 -28.19 -4.46 -3.31
C ARG A 77 -27.39 -4.62 -4.61
N GLY A 78 -26.09 -4.88 -4.49
CA GLY A 78 -25.26 -5.27 -5.64
C GLY A 78 -24.87 -4.12 -6.57
N GLU A 79 -24.67 -2.93 -6.02
CA GLU A 79 -24.29 -1.72 -6.79
C GLU A 79 -22.82 -1.74 -7.24
N ASP A 80 -22.01 -2.63 -6.67
CA ASP A 80 -20.59 -2.77 -7.00
C ASP A 80 -20.33 -4.14 -7.66
N ILE A 81 -19.69 -4.11 -8.82
CA ILE A 81 -19.22 -5.28 -9.56
C ILE A 81 -17.71 -5.16 -9.79
N THR A 82 -16.99 -6.28 -9.77
CA THR A 82 -15.53 -6.29 -9.96
C THR A 82 -15.15 -6.82 -11.33
N ALA A 83 -14.03 -6.32 -11.87
CA ALA A 83 -13.44 -6.81 -13.11
C ALA A 83 -13.11 -8.29 -13.04
N LYS A 84 -12.64 -8.78 -11.88
CA LYS A 84 -12.40 -10.20 -11.66
C LYS A 84 -13.66 -11.04 -11.83
N HIS A 85 -14.78 -10.65 -11.19
CA HIS A 85 -16.04 -11.39 -11.29
C HIS A 85 -16.59 -11.41 -12.73
N ILE A 86 -16.52 -10.28 -13.43
CA ILE A 86 -16.91 -10.20 -14.84
C ILE A 86 -16.06 -11.15 -15.66
N PHE A 87 -14.73 -11.07 -15.51
CA PHE A 87 -13.80 -11.87 -16.27
C PHE A 87 -13.97 -13.36 -16.03
N GLU A 88 -14.07 -13.80 -14.77
CA GLU A 88 -14.32 -15.20 -14.41
C GLU A 88 -15.64 -15.71 -15.01
N THR A 89 -16.70 -14.90 -14.97
CA THR A 89 -17.98 -15.25 -15.60
C THR A 89 -17.84 -15.44 -17.11
N LEU A 90 -17.05 -14.59 -17.78
CA LEU A 90 -16.82 -14.67 -19.23
C LEU A 90 -15.86 -15.82 -19.58
N LEU A 91 -14.90 -16.12 -18.71
CA LEU A 91 -13.98 -17.26 -18.84
C LEU A 91 -14.76 -18.57 -18.82
N ASP A 92 -15.66 -18.74 -17.85
CA ASP A 92 -16.53 -19.92 -17.74
C ASP A 92 -17.42 -20.11 -18.97
N ARG A 93 -17.85 -19.00 -19.59
CA ARG A 93 -18.64 -19.00 -20.83
C ARG A 93 -17.82 -19.13 -22.11
N LYS A 94 -16.49 -19.11 -22.02
CA LYS A 94 -15.56 -19.10 -23.16
C LYS A 94 -15.78 -17.92 -24.12
N GLU A 95 -16.13 -16.75 -23.59
CA GLU A 95 -16.41 -15.51 -24.35
C GLU A 95 -15.22 -14.53 -24.37
N LEU A 96 -14.02 -15.01 -24.01
CA LEU A 96 -12.79 -14.23 -23.94
C LEU A 96 -11.97 -14.35 -25.23
N LYS A 97 -11.22 -13.29 -25.52
CA LYS A 97 -10.25 -13.28 -26.62
C LYS A 97 -8.88 -13.69 -26.09
N LYS A 98 -8.03 -14.28 -26.93
CA LYS A 98 -6.65 -14.63 -26.57
C LYS A 98 -5.67 -13.73 -27.32
N LEU A 99 -4.74 -13.12 -26.60
CA LEU A 99 -3.65 -12.35 -27.18
C LEU A 99 -2.63 -13.30 -27.82
N SER A 100 -1.96 -12.83 -28.88
CA SER A 100 -0.71 -13.45 -29.31
C SER A 100 0.38 -13.24 -28.25
N GLN A 101 1.41 -14.07 -28.28
CA GLN A 101 2.54 -13.97 -27.34
C GLN A 101 3.19 -12.58 -27.38
N VAL A 102 3.35 -12.00 -28.57
CA VAL A 102 3.93 -10.66 -28.76
C VAL A 102 3.04 -9.56 -28.17
N GLU A 103 1.73 -9.61 -28.39
CA GLU A 103 0.80 -8.64 -27.81
C GLU A 103 0.73 -8.74 -26.29
N PHE A 104 0.78 -9.96 -25.76
CA PHE A 104 0.80 -10.21 -24.32
C PHE A 104 2.05 -9.61 -23.66
N GLU A 105 3.23 -9.86 -24.21
CA GLU A 105 4.50 -9.31 -23.72
C GLU A 105 4.52 -7.78 -23.83
N MET A 106 4.04 -7.20 -24.94
CA MET A 106 3.97 -5.75 -25.12
C MET A 106 3.02 -5.07 -24.11
N MET A 107 1.87 -5.67 -23.82
CA MET A 107 0.88 -5.11 -22.92
C MET A 107 1.22 -5.31 -21.43
N THR A 108 1.84 -6.43 -21.08
CA THR A 108 2.27 -6.71 -19.70
C THR A 108 3.57 -6.00 -19.33
N ASN A 109 4.40 -5.61 -20.31
CA ASN A 109 5.58 -4.76 -20.09
C ASN A 109 5.27 -3.25 -19.95
N SER A 110 4.00 -2.87 -19.76
CA SER A 110 3.61 -1.50 -19.41
C SER A 110 4.26 -1.05 -18.09
N THR A 111 4.56 0.24 -17.97
CA THR A 111 5.12 0.91 -16.77
C THR A 111 4.21 0.84 -15.54
N LEU A 112 2.97 0.35 -15.70
CA LEU A 112 2.04 0.03 -14.62
C LEU A 112 1.73 -1.47 -14.64
N LYS A 113 2.46 -2.24 -13.84
CA LYS A 113 2.14 -3.63 -13.52
C LYS A 113 1.29 -3.68 -12.26
N ILE A 114 0.00 -3.94 -12.40
CA ILE A 114 -0.84 -4.34 -11.26
C ILE A 114 -0.65 -5.85 -11.12
N VAL A 115 0.22 -6.24 -10.21
CA VAL A 115 0.51 -7.65 -9.88
C VAL A 115 -0.40 -8.07 -8.74
N GLU A 116 -0.99 -9.27 -8.81
CA GLU A 116 -1.61 -9.91 -7.65
C GLU A 116 -0.49 -10.28 -6.66
N SER A 117 -0.13 -9.35 -5.78
CA SER A 117 0.70 -9.68 -4.62
C SER A 117 -0.20 -10.18 -3.49
N GLN A 118 0.24 -11.22 -2.77
CA GLN A 118 -0.28 -11.48 -1.44
C GLN A 118 -0.06 -10.21 -0.61
N LYS A 119 -1.10 -9.38 -0.52
CA LYS A 119 -1.14 -8.31 0.45
C LYS A 119 -1.32 -9.00 1.79
N THR A 120 -0.25 -9.12 2.56
CA THR A 120 -0.39 -9.35 4.00
C THR A 120 -1.21 -8.19 4.52
N VAL A 121 -2.51 -8.40 4.69
CA VAL A 121 -3.40 -7.37 5.21
C VAL A 121 -3.04 -7.22 6.67
N ARG A 122 -2.28 -6.17 6.96
CA ARG A 122 -1.98 -5.76 8.31
C ARG A 122 -3.24 -5.14 8.90
N THR A 123 -4.11 -5.98 9.45
CA THR A 123 -5.42 -5.59 10.00
C THR A 123 -5.31 -4.50 11.07
N ALA A 124 -4.17 -4.40 11.73
CA ALA A 124 -3.88 -3.39 12.75
C ALA A 124 -3.24 -2.10 12.21
N GLN A 125 -3.08 -1.91 10.90
CA GLN A 125 -2.34 -0.74 10.36
C GLN A 125 -2.98 0.60 10.71
N ASN A 126 -4.32 0.70 10.66
CA ASN A 126 -5.04 1.91 11.05
C ASN A 126 -4.89 2.17 12.55
N GLN A 127 -5.08 1.15 13.38
CA GLN A 127 -4.92 1.26 14.83
C GLN A 127 -3.47 1.59 15.23
N PHE A 128 -2.49 0.99 14.55
CA PHE A 128 -1.08 1.28 14.77
C PHE A 128 -0.76 2.75 14.47
N ARG A 129 -1.31 3.28 13.38
CA ARG A 129 -1.18 4.69 13.02
C ARG A 129 -1.85 5.59 14.05
N GLU A 130 -3.07 5.28 14.46
CA GLU A 130 -3.81 6.05 15.47
C GLU A 130 -3.04 6.10 16.80
N ASN A 131 -2.57 4.96 17.30
CA ASN A 131 -1.77 4.87 18.52
C ASN A 131 -0.47 5.69 18.42
N GLY A 132 0.19 5.67 17.24
CA GLY A 132 1.36 6.49 16.99
C GLY A 132 1.04 7.99 17.01
N LEU A 133 -0.05 8.40 16.35
CA LEU A 133 -0.47 9.80 16.32
C LEU A 133 -0.90 10.30 17.71
N GLU A 134 -1.56 9.48 18.51
CA GLU A 134 -1.90 9.80 19.90
C GLU A 134 -0.62 10.04 20.74
N ARG A 135 0.41 9.22 20.52
CA ARG A 135 1.68 9.31 21.26
C ARG A 135 2.53 10.52 20.86
N TYR A 136 2.66 10.82 19.57
CA TYR A 136 3.64 11.79 19.08
C TYR A 136 3.03 13.08 18.51
N GLN A 137 1.82 13.03 17.95
CA GLN A 137 1.06 14.11 17.29
C GLN A 137 1.72 14.75 16.06
N ARG A 138 3.04 14.74 15.97
CA ARG A 138 3.86 15.36 14.92
C ARG A 138 5.03 14.48 14.52
N CYS A 139 5.69 14.84 13.42
CA CYS A 139 6.94 14.21 13.05
C CYS A 139 7.99 14.41 14.14
N VAL A 140 8.57 13.32 14.66
CA VAL A 140 9.57 13.38 15.74
C VAL A 140 10.88 14.06 15.33
N LEU A 141 11.08 14.34 14.05
CA LEU A 141 12.30 14.96 13.53
C LEU A 141 12.04 16.35 12.94
N SER A 142 11.11 16.47 11.98
CA SER A 142 10.78 17.75 11.33
C SER A 142 9.75 18.60 12.07
N GLY A 143 9.02 18.04 13.04
CA GLY A 143 8.01 18.74 13.81
C GLY A 143 6.71 19.06 13.06
N ILE A 144 6.55 18.66 11.80
CA ILE A 144 5.32 18.90 11.04
C ILE A 144 4.13 18.17 11.68
N GLU A 145 3.00 18.86 11.80
CA GLU A 145 1.76 18.36 12.43
C GLU A 145 0.69 17.95 11.40
N LEU A 146 0.88 18.28 10.12
CA LEU A 146 -0.08 18.02 9.06
C LEU A 146 -0.32 16.50 8.87
N PRO A 147 -1.50 15.94 9.24
CA PRO A 147 -1.67 14.49 9.29
C PRO A 147 -1.50 13.79 7.94
N SER A 148 -1.83 14.46 6.83
CA SER A 148 -1.66 13.93 5.48
C SER A 148 -0.19 13.79 5.04
N ALA A 149 0.73 14.48 5.71
CA ALA A 149 2.17 14.35 5.49
C ALA A 149 2.83 13.31 6.42
N LEU A 150 2.11 12.85 7.44
CA LEU A 150 2.63 11.97 8.49
C LEU A 150 2.33 10.51 8.20
N GLU A 151 3.25 9.64 8.59
CA GLU A 151 3.18 8.19 8.53
C GLU A 151 3.67 7.58 9.84
N ALA A 152 3.09 6.43 10.19
CA ALA A 152 3.52 5.63 11.33
C ALA A 152 4.57 4.63 10.85
N ALA A 153 5.81 4.92 11.19
CA ALA A 153 6.98 4.14 10.84
C ALA A 153 7.28 3.11 11.91
N HIS A 154 7.69 1.92 11.49
CA HIS A 154 8.26 0.92 12.39
C HIS A 154 9.72 1.25 12.67
N ILE A 155 10.16 1.14 13.93
CA ILE A 155 11.59 1.26 14.25
C ILE A 155 12.32 0.01 13.76
N GLN A 156 11.80 -1.16 14.11
CA GLN A 156 12.20 -2.45 13.56
C GLN A 156 11.14 -2.95 12.58
N PRO A 157 11.52 -3.41 11.37
CA PRO A 157 10.58 -3.90 10.37
C PRO A 157 9.52 -4.86 10.91
N VAL A 158 8.31 -4.75 10.37
CA VAL A 158 7.18 -5.60 10.81
C VAL A 158 7.47 -7.08 10.61
N ASN A 159 7.19 -7.89 11.62
CA ASN A 159 7.29 -9.34 11.58
C ASN A 159 5.95 -10.07 11.82
N GLY A 160 4.85 -9.31 11.93
CA GLY A 160 3.49 -9.80 12.16
C GLY A 160 3.05 -9.81 13.63
N TYR A 161 3.97 -9.66 14.58
CA TYR A 161 3.67 -9.65 16.02
C TYR A 161 4.18 -8.40 16.76
N ASN A 162 4.88 -7.50 16.06
CA ASN A 162 5.55 -6.33 16.64
C ASN A 162 4.84 -4.99 16.35
N ASP A 163 3.52 -5.03 16.12
CA ASP A 163 2.63 -3.88 15.97
C ASP A 163 2.37 -3.21 17.33
N ASN A 164 3.41 -2.59 17.89
CA ASN A 164 3.39 -1.94 19.19
C ASN A 164 3.77 -0.47 19.06
N VAL A 165 3.11 0.41 19.82
CA VAL A 165 3.45 1.83 19.92
C VAL A 165 4.92 2.09 20.32
N ASN A 166 5.53 1.17 21.08
CA ASN A 166 6.96 1.25 21.43
C ASN A 166 7.89 0.96 20.23
N ASN A 167 7.39 0.31 19.19
CA ASN A 167 8.08 0.08 17.92
C ASN A 167 7.65 1.12 16.85
N CYS A 168 7.03 2.23 17.26
CA CYS A 168 6.46 3.23 16.36
C CYS A 168 7.18 4.57 16.47
N LEU A 169 7.35 5.23 15.33
CA LEU A 169 7.64 6.66 15.21
C LEU A 169 6.61 7.30 14.29
N ILE A 170 6.27 8.56 14.55
CA ILE A 170 5.55 9.39 13.57
C ILE A 170 6.57 10.20 12.79
N LEU A 171 6.55 10.02 11.47
CA LEU A 171 7.52 10.63 10.55
C LEU A 171 6.82 11.27 9.36
N ARG A 172 7.45 12.31 8.79
CA ARG A 172 7.09 12.82 7.46
C ARG A 172 7.41 11.74 6.42
N ARG A 173 6.58 11.56 5.39
CA ARG A 173 6.69 10.47 4.40
C ARG A 173 8.11 10.25 3.83
N ASP A 174 8.79 11.32 3.44
CA ASP A 174 10.17 11.26 2.93
C ASP A 174 11.16 10.77 4.00
N LEU A 175 11.07 11.31 5.22
CA LEU A 175 11.91 10.90 6.35
C LEU A 175 11.64 9.45 6.76
N HIS A 176 10.40 8.99 6.67
CA HIS A 176 10.03 7.58 6.86
C HIS A 176 10.72 6.69 5.82
N HIS A 177 10.56 7.02 4.53
CA HIS A 177 11.21 6.26 3.46
C HIS A 177 12.73 6.17 3.62
N LEU A 178 13.36 7.29 4.00
CA LEU A 178 14.80 7.35 4.26
C LEU A 178 15.20 6.58 5.53
N PHE A 179 14.33 6.50 6.53
CA PHE A 179 14.57 5.72 7.74
C PHE A 179 14.57 4.22 7.44
N ASP A 180 13.57 3.75 6.69
CA ASP A 180 13.44 2.34 6.27
C ASP A 180 14.62 1.87 5.39
N GLN A 181 15.19 2.79 4.61
CA GLN A 181 16.40 2.55 3.81
C GLN A 181 17.70 2.66 4.61
N TYR A 182 17.62 2.91 5.92
CA TYR A 182 18.76 3.14 6.79
C TYR A 182 19.66 4.32 6.33
N MET A 183 19.07 5.35 5.74
CA MET A 183 19.78 6.60 5.41
C MET A 183 19.97 7.48 6.64
N TRP A 184 19.18 7.26 7.68
CA TRP A 184 19.38 7.83 9.01
C TRP A 184 18.84 6.88 10.08
N SER A 185 19.25 7.10 11.33
CA SER A 185 18.83 6.34 12.49
C SER A 185 18.83 7.22 13.74
N ILE A 186 18.50 6.66 14.89
CA ILE A 186 18.47 7.36 16.17
C ILE A 186 19.49 6.70 17.09
N ASP A 187 20.40 7.49 17.65
CA ASP A 187 21.26 6.99 18.72
C ASP A 187 20.40 6.74 19.98
N TYR A 188 20.23 5.47 20.36
CA TYR A 188 19.39 5.07 21.48
C TYR A 188 19.86 5.62 22.84
N LYS A 189 21.11 6.11 22.96
CA LYS A 189 21.63 6.68 24.21
C LYS A 189 21.26 8.15 24.37
N THR A 190 21.31 8.90 23.27
CA THR A 190 21.11 10.36 23.27
C THR A 190 19.72 10.75 22.75
N LEU A 191 19.05 9.84 22.04
CA LEU A 191 17.85 10.09 21.25
C LEU A 191 18.03 11.24 20.26
N SER A 192 19.23 11.34 19.68
CA SER A 192 19.53 12.24 18.58
C SER A 192 19.55 11.50 17.25
N ALA A 193 19.13 12.17 16.19
CA ALA A 193 19.20 11.64 14.83
C ALA A 193 20.65 11.60 14.32
N VAL A 194 21.01 10.49 13.69
CA VAL A 194 22.31 10.26 13.05
C VAL A 194 22.03 9.95 11.59
N LEU A 195 22.66 10.70 10.69
CA LEU A 195 22.40 10.65 9.25
C LEU A 195 23.60 10.03 8.54
N SER A 196 23.37 9.33 7.43
CA SER A 196 24.43 8.86 6.54
C SER A 196 25.17 10.05 5.91
N LEU A 197 26.41 9.84 5.48
CA LEU A 197 27.20 10.88 4.82
C LEU A 197 26.52 11.39 3.54
N GLN A 198 25.80 10.53 2.82
CA GLN A 198 25.05 10.93 1.64
C GLN A 198 23.88 11.85 2.01
N MET A 199 23.10 11.51 3.04
CA MET A 199 21.98 12.35 3.47
C MET A 199 22.44 13.69 4.06
N GLN A 200 23.61 13.72 4.70
CA GLN A 200 24.22 14.95 5.21
C GLN A 200 24.67 15.93 4.10
N LYS A 201 24.87 15.47 2.87
CA LYS A 201 25.20 16.35 1.73
C LYS A 201 24.00 17.15 1.24
N GLU A 202 22.78 16.70 1.54
CA GLU A 202 21.54 17.33 1.11
C GLU A 202 21.11 18.40 2.12
N PRO A 203 21.13 19.70 1.77
CA PRO A 203 20.89 20.79 2.74
C PRO A 203 19.56 20.68 3.48
N GLN A 204 18.52 20.20 2.81
CA GLN A 204 17.18 20.02 3.36
C GLN A 204 17.12 19.01 4.52
N TYR A 205 18.08 18.08 4.58
CA TYR A 205 18.16 17.03 5.60
C TYR A 205 19.32 17.22 6.57
N ALA A 206 20.42 17.85 6.12
CA ALA A 206 21.64 18.03 6.91
C ALA A 206 21.39 18.63 8.29
N GLN A 207 20.42 19.55 8.39
CA GLN A 207 19.99 20.19 9.64
C GLN A 207 19.55 19.20 10.74
N TYR A 208 19.09 18.00 10.36
CA TYR A 208 18.62 17.00 11.30
C TYR A 208 19.75 16.18 11.94
N HIS A 209 20.99 16.28 11.43
CA HIS A 209 22.11 15.54 12.00
C HIS A 209 22.45 16.04 13.40
N GLY A 210 22.47 15.13 14.37
CA GLY A 210 22.70 15.44 15.78
C GLY A 210 21.49 16.05 16.49
N GLN A 211 20.42 16.36 15.78
CA GLN A 211 19.22 16.95 16.37
C GLN A 211 18.54 15.96 17.32
N ALA A 212 18.24 16.40 18.53
CA ALA A 212 17.40 15.64 19.46
C ALA A 212 15.97 15.50 18.91
N LEU A 213 15.35 14.34 19.14
CA LEU A 213 13.96 14.13 18.73
C LEU A 213 13.02 15.11 19.43
N LEU A 214 12.03 15.59 18.67
CA LEU A 214 10.97 16.49 19.12
C LEU A 214 9.85 15.68 19.80
N ILE A 215 10.13 15.24 21.02
CA ILE A 215 9.25 14.38 21.84
C ILE A 215 9.06 14.96 23.24
N THR A 216 7.96 14.58 23.90
CA THR A 216 7.72 14.92 25.31
C THR A 216 8.63 14.10 26.24
N ASP A 217 8.79 14.55 27.49
CA ASP A 217 9.58 13.82 28.48
C ASP A 217 9.01 12.43 28.77
N SER A 218 7.68 12.28 28.83
CA SER A 218 7.03 10.98 29.01
C SER A 218 7.33 10.00 27.87
N VAL A 219 7.37 10.50 26.63
CA VAL A 219 7.74 9.70 25.46
C VAL A 219 9.21 9.34 25.51
N ARG A 220 10.09 10.29 25.87
CA ARG A 220 11.53 10.08 26.03
C ARG A 220 11.83 8.96 27.02
N GLU A 221 11.25 8.99 28.22
CA GLU A 221 11.40 7.95 29.24
C GLU A 221 10.97 6.58 28.70
N SER A 222 9.78 6.52 28.08
CA SER A 222 9.27 5.29 27.50
C SER A 222 10.13 4.78 26.33
N MET A 223 10.80 5.63 25.56
CA MET A 223 11.72 5.19 24.51
C MET A 223 12.99 4.56 25.08
N ILE A 224 13.54 5.14 26.15
CA ILE A 224 14.74 4.63 26.84
C ILE A 224 14.47 3.26 27.47
N GLU A 225 13.27 3.05 27.99
CA GLU A 225 12.89 1.80 28.66
C GLU A 225 12.37 0.75 27.68
N LYS A 226 11.44 1.12 26.78
CA LYS A 226 10.62 0.15 26.02
C LYS A 226 10.93 0.09 24.53
N SER A 227 11.53 1.14 23.97
CA SER A 227 11.90 1.20 22.54
C SER A 227 13.38 0.91 22.29
N ARG A 228 14.18 0.80 23.37
CA ARG A 228 15.64 0.72 23.30
C ARG A 228 16.16 -0.39 22.40
N ASP A 229 15.58 -1.58 22.50
CA ASP A 229 16.03 -2.73 21.70
C ASP A 229 15.75 -2.51 20.22
N TYR A 230 14.56 -2.01 19.87
CA TYR A 230 14.23 -1.65 18.49
C TYR A 230 15.20 -0.60 17.92
N LEU A 231 15.46 0.47 18.69
CA LEU A 231 16.38 1.53 18.28
C LEU A 231 17.81 0.99 18.10
N ASN A 232 18.27 0.14 19.01
CA ASN A 232 19.59 -0.45 18.95
C ASN A 232 19.75 -1.40 17.75
N GLU A 233 18.73 -2.19 17.43
CA GLU A 233 18.73 -3.04 16.23
C GLU A 233 18.76 -2.22 14.95
N HIS A 234 17.88 -1.23 14.82
CA HIS A 234 17.88 -0.32 13.68
C HIS A 234 19.21 0.41 13.50
N PHE A 235 19.82 0.88 14.60
CA PHE A 235 21.12 1.54 14.58
C PHE A 235 22.28 0.62 14.19
N LYS A 236 22.20 -0.69 14.49
CA LYS A 236 23.18 -1.68 14.02
C LYS A 236 23.11 -1.85 12.51
N GLU A 237 21.91 -1.98 11.95
CA GLU A 237 21.72 -2.10 10.49
C GLU A 237 22.16 -0.82 9.77
N PHE A 238 21.78 0.35 10.28
CA PHE A 238 22.27 1.65 9.81
C PHE A 238 23.79 1.71 9.71
N LYS A 239 24.51 1.28 10.75
CA LYS A 239 25.97 1.25 10.72
C LYS A 239 26.55 0.27 9.71
N LYS A 240 25.87 -0.84 9.40
CA LYS A 240 26.31 -1.78 8.36
C LYS A 240 26.14 -1.14 6.98
N VAL A 241 24.98 -0.55 6.71
CA VAL A 241 24.69 0.13 5.44
C VAL A 241 25.69 1.28 5.20
N CYS A 242 25.92 2.12 6.21
CA CYS A 242 26.87 3.24 6.09
C CYS A 242 28.34 2.83 5.93
N ARG A 243 28.73 1.60 6.31
CA ARG A 243 30.10 1.10 6.09
C ARG A 243 30.33 0.57 4.68
N ASN A 244 29.24 0.19 4.00
CA ASN A 244 29.27 -0.44 2.69
C ASN A 244 28.92 0.53 1.55
N ALA A 245 28.67 1.81 1.87
CA ALA A 245 28.31 2.89 0.97
C ALA A 245 29.44 3.92 0.88
#